data_AF-R5L689-F1
#
_entry.id   AF-R5L689-F1
#
_cell.length_a   1.000
_cell.length_b   1.000
_cell.length_c   1.000
_cell.angle_alpha   90.00
_cell.angle_beta   90.00
_cell.angle_gamma   90.00
#
_symmetry.space_group_name_H-M   'P 1'
#
loop_
_entity.id
_entity.type
_entity.pdbx_description
1 polymer ?
#
loop_
_entity_poly.entity_id
_entity_poly.type
_entity_poly.pdbx_seq_one_letter_code
_entity_poly.pdbx_strand_id
1 'polypeptide(L)'
;MDDDKLYIPYGLSIDQEYFPGFGGRELRQFFVGILGSGIIGALLLIFTGQLLALIVALMIGAAGTMMAVRKDPYTRISVVGQISDIIHFHKSQKQYKYIYTAPWDIK
;
A
#
# COMPACT_ATOMS: atom_id res chain seq x y z
N MET A 1 -19.97 -33.23 27.33
CA MET A 1 -20.47 -32.36 26.25
C MET A 1 -19.42 -31.31 26.08
N ASP A 2 -18.36 -31.64 25.35
CA ASP A 2 -17.27 -30.69 25.08
C ASP A 2 -17.77 -29.66 24.08
N ASP A 3 -17.55 -28.41 24.43
CA ASP A 3 -17.83 -27.23 23.62
C ASP A 3 -17.20 -27.37 22.23
N ASP A 4 -18.04 -27.48 21.19
CA ASP A 4 -17.69 -27.25 19.78
C ASP A 4 -17.32 -25.76 19.58
N LYS A 5 -16.26 -25.29 20.23
CA LYS A 5 -15.66 -23.98 19.97
C LYS A 5 -14.86 -24.10 18.68
N LEU A 6 -15.46 -23.67 17.58
CA LEU A 6 -14.77 -23.44 16.32
C LEU A 6 -13.69 -22.37 16.53
N TYR A 7 -12.46 -22.81 16.83
CA TYR A 7 -11.31 -21.94 16.90
C TYR A 7 -10.86 -21.61 15.48
N ILE A 8 -11.19 -20.40 15.04
CA ILE A 8 -10.58 -19.84 13.83
C ILE A 8 -9.27 -19.19 14.28
N PRO A 9 -8.10 -19.74 13.89
CA PRO A 9 -6.83 -19.14 14.25
C PRO A 9 -6.71 -17.75 13.63
N TYR A 10 -6.70 -16.73 14.47
CA TYR A 10 -6.38 -15.37 14.05
C TYR A 10 -4.89 -15.32 13.70
N GLY A 11 -4.57 -14.88 12.48
CA GLY A 11 -3.19 -14.72 12.02
C GLY A 11 -2.70 -15.73 10.98
N LEU A 12 -3.53 -16.70 10.56
CA LEU A 12 -3.20 -17.49 9.37
C LEU A 12 -3.53 -16.70 8.10
N SER A 13 -2.49 -16.39 7.32
CA SER A 13 -2.64 -16.00 5.93
C SER A 13 -3.21 -17.18 5.14
N ILE A 14 -4.42 -17.03 4.59
CA ILE A 14 -5.02 -18.02 3.70
C ILE A 14 -4.25 -18.07 2.37
N ASP A 15 -3.60 -16.96 2.01
CA ASP A 15 -2.78 -16.83 0.81
C ASP A 15 -1.34 -17.33 1.01
N GLN A 16 -0.78 -17.92 -0.04
CA GLN A 16 0.61 -18.36 -0.07
C GLN A 16 1.55 -17.14 -0.04
N GLU A 17 2.21 -16.93 1.10
CA GLU A 17 3.24 -15.91 1.31
C GLU A 17 4.64 -16.54 1.13
N TYR A 18 5.54 -15.84 0.44
CA TYR A 18 6.95 -16.26 0.31
C TYR A 18 7.70 -16.09 1.62
N PHE A 19 7.38 -15.01 2.34
CA PHE A 19 7.79 -14.71 3.71
C PHE A 19 6.68 -13.88 4.37
N PRO A 20 6.60 -13.83 5.71
CA PRO A 20 5.48 -13.19 6.40
C PRO A 20 5.26 -11.75 5.92
N GLY A 21 4.06 -11.49 5.40
CA GLY A 21 3.65 -10.18 4.88
C GLY A 21 4.06 -9.90 3.42
N PHE A 22 4.57 -10.89 2.67
CA PHE A 22 4.96 -10.74 1.27
C PHE A 22 4.49 -11.92 0.42
N GLY A 23 3.39 -11.70 -0.32
CA GLY A 23 2.81 -12.66 -1.26
C GLY A 23 2.99 -12.26 -2.72
N GLY A 24 2.34 -12.97 -3.64
CA GLY A 24 2.46 -12.73 -5.09
C GLY A 24 1.96 -11.35 -5.55
N ARG A 25 0.96 -10.76 -4.86
CA ARG A 25 0.52 -9.38 -5.13
C ARG A 25 1.62 -8.36 -4.83
N GLU A 26 2.26 -8.52 -3.68
CA GLU A 26 3.33 -7.65 -3.21
C GLU A 26 4.55 -7.75 -4.14
N LEU A 27 4.90 -8.97 -4.55
CA LEU A 27 5.98 -9.20 -5.52
C LEU A 27 5.76 -8.44 -6.84
N ARG A 28 4.53 -8.38 -7.37
CA ARG A 28 4.22 -7.57 -8.56
C ARG A 28 4.40 -6.06 -8.31
N GLN A 29 3.96 -5.56 -7.17
CA GLN A 29 4.12 -4.14 -6.81
C GLN A 29 5.60 -3.78 -6.62
N PHE A 30 6.39 -4.68 -6.07
CA PHE A 30 7.84 -4.54 -5.93
C PHE A 30 8.53 -4.41 -7.30
N PHE A 31 8.17 -5.25 -8.28
CA PHE A 31 8.70 -5.13 -9.64
C PHE A 31 8.34 -3.81 -10.31
N VAL A 32 7.09 -3.34 -10.15
CA VAL A 32 6.69 -2.01 -10.66
C VAL A 32 7.53 -0.91 -10.02
N GLY A 33 7.82 -1.02 -8.72
CA GLY A 33 8.68 -0.09 -8.01
C GLY A 33 10.13 -0.08 -8.51
N ILE A 34 10.73 -1.25 -8.74
CA ILE A 34 12.07 -1.36 -9.31
C ILE A 34 12.13 -0.79 -10.74
N LEU A 35 11.10 -1.07 -11.55
CA LEU A 35 11.02 -0.51 -12.90
C LEU A 35 11.01 1.02 -12.84
N GLY A 36 10.21 1.59 -11.93
CA GLY A 36 10.15 3.03 -11.70
C GLY A 36 11.49 3.63 -11.24
N SER A 37 12.18 2.99 -10.29
CA SER A 37 13.51 3.45 -9.85
C SER A 37 14.56 3.32 -10.94
N GLY A 38 14.48 2.31 -11.80
CA GLY A 38 15.33 2.15 -12.97
C GLY A 38 15.14 3.28 -13.99
N ILE A 39 13.89 3.68 -14.25
CA ILE A 39 13.60 4.82 -15.14
C ILE A 39 14.18 6.11 -14.55
N ILE A 40 13.97 6.37 -13.25
CA ILE A 40 14.52 7.55 -12.58
C ILE A 40 16.05 7.53 -12.61
N GLY A 41 16.66 6.38 -12.32
CA GLY A 41 18.10 6.21 -12.37
C GLY A 41 18.68 6.43 -13.78
N ALA A 42 17.99 5.95 -14.82
CA ALA A 42 18.40 6.18 -16.21
C ALA A 42 18.33 7.67 -16.59
N LEU A 43 17.27 8.37 -16.16
CA LEU A 43 17.17 9.82 -16.34
C LEU A 43 18.32 10.54 -15.63
N LEU A 44 18.61 10.17 -14.38
CA LEU A 44 19.76 10.73 -13.64
C LEU A 44 21.08 10.50 -14.37
N LEU A 45 21.29 9.31 -14.94
CA LEU A 45 22.48 9.01 -15.74
C LEU A 45 22.58 9.90 -16.97
N ILE A 46 21.49 10.06 -17.73
CA ILE A 46 21.48 10.86 -18.96
C ILE A 46 21.80 12.33 -18.67
N PHE A 47 21.26 12.90 -17.58
CA PHE A 47 21.46 14.32 -17.26
C PHE A 47 22.80 14.61 -16.56
N THR A 48 23.28 13.70 -15.70
CA THR A 48 24.52 13.93 -14.93
C THR A 48 25.76 13.32 -15.56
N GLY A 49 25.59 12.31 -16.43
CA GLY A 49 26.67 11.48 -16.94
C GLY A 49 27.31 10.56 -15.87
N GLN A 50 26.77 10.53 -14.65
CA GLN A 50 27.37 9.81 -13.53
C GLN A 50 26.73 8.45 -13.32
N LEU A 51 27.52 7.38 -13.49
CA LEU A 51 27.08 6.01 -13.22
C LEU A 51 26.71 5.79 -11.74
N LEU A 52 27.37 6.50 -10.82
CA LEU A 52 27.07 6.42 -9.40
C LEU A 52 25.62 6.80 -9.09
N ALA A 53 25.09 7.84 -9.76
CA ALA A 53 23.72 8.30 -9.54
C ALA A 53 22.68 7.22 -9.90
N LEU A 54 22.91 6.47 -10.99
CA LEU A 54 22.08 5.33 -11.39
C LEU A 54 22.09 4.22 -10.33
N ILE A 55 23.29 3.83 -9.87
CA ILE A 55 23.45 2.74 -8.91
C ILE A 55 22.77 3.10 -7.59
N VAL A 56 23.00 4.31 -7.09
CA VAL A 56 22.38 4.80 -5.86
C VAL A 56 20.86 4.87 -5.99
N ALA A 57 20.33 5.36 -7.10
CA ALA A 57 18.89 5.42 -7.34
C ALA A 57 18.24 4.02 -7.37
N LEU A 58 18.90 3.04 -7.99
CA LEU A 58 18.44 1.64 -7.99
C LEU A 58 18.44 1.04 -6.59
N MET A 59 19.50 1.25 -5.82
CA MET A 59 19.62 0.75 -4.44
C MET A 59 18.55 1.33 -3.52
N ILE A 60 18.39 2.66 -3.52
CA ILE A 60 17.35 3.35 -2.75
C ILE A 60 15.98 2.91 -3.21
N GLY A 61 15.78 2.80 -4.53
CA GLY A 61 14.54 2.32 -5.13
C GLY A 61 14.16 0.93 -4.64
N ALA A 62 15.07 -0.05 -4.71
CA ALA A 62 14.81 -1.41 -4.25
C ALA A 62 14.53 -1.48 -2.74
N ALA A 63 15.31 -0.78 -1.92
CA ALA A 63 15.08 -0.74 -0.48
C ALA A 63 13.75 -0.07 -0.12
N GLY A 64 13.46 1.08 -0.75
CA GLY A 64 12.24 1.85 -0.51
C GLY A 64 10.98 1.12 -0.97
N THR A 65 11.03 0.45 -2.13
CA THR A 65 9.89 -0.32 -2.64
C THR A 65 9.62 -1.55 -1.79
N MET A 66 10.65 -2.26 -1.34
CA MET A 66 10.50 -3.38 -0.42
C MET A 66 9.85 -2.92 0.89
N MET A 67 10.27 -1.77 1.44
CA MET A 67 9.70 -1.20 2.65
C MET A 67 8.23 -0.79 2.48
N ALA A 68 7.88 -0.20 1.32
CA ALA A 68 6.51 0.28 1.07
C ALA A 68 5.50 -0.86 0.83
N VAL A 69 5.96 -1.93 0.18
CA VAL A 69 5.14 -3.05 -0.27
C VAL A 69 4.97 -4.11 0.82
N ARG A 70 6.00 -4.33 1.65
CA ARG A 70 5.93 -5.31 2.73
C ARG A 70 4.83 -4.95 3.73
N LYS A 71 3.99 -5.92 4.07
CA LYS A 71 3.00 -5.79 5.14
C LYS A 71 3.69 -5.93 6.50
N ASP A 72 3.27 -5.10 7.43
CA ASP A 72 3.72 -5.21 8.82
C ASP A 72 3.17 -6.50 9.48
N PRO A 73 3.96 -7.22 10.30
CA PRO A 73 3.53 -8.48 10.90
C PRO A 73 2.32 -8.36 11.83
N TYR A 74 2.16 -7.24 12.53
CA TYR A 74 1.13 -7.04 13.54
C TYR A 74 -0.16 -6.48 12.93
N THR A 75 -0.02 -5.44 12.12
CA THR A 75 -1.17 -4.75 11.50
C THR A 75 -1.61 -5.40 10.20
N ARG A 76 -0.74 -6.18 9.55
CA ARG A 76 -0.98 -6.87 8.25
C ARG A 76 -1.35 -5.91 7.11
N ILE A 77 -1.02 -4.64 7.25
CA ILE A 77 -1.23 -3.57 6.27
C ILE A 77 0.15 -3.11 5.73
N SER A 78 0.24 -2.82 4.44
CA SER A 78 1.42 -2.21 3.80
C SER A 78 1.20 -0.72 3.55
N VAL A 79 2.27 0.04 3.33
CA VAL A 79 2.18 1.50 3.04
C VAL A 79 1.38 1.74 1.76
N VAL A 80 1.61 0.91 0.73
CA VAL A 80 0.82 0.96 -0.51
C VAL A 80 -0.67 0.71 -0.25
N GLY A 81 -0.99 -0.21 0.67
CA GLY A 81 -2.35 -0.45 1.14
C GLY A 81 -2.96 0.78 1.82
N GLN A 82 -2.25 1.39 2.77
CA GLN A 82 -2.73 2.59 3.48
C GLN A 82 -3.04 3.74 2.51
N ILE A 83 -2.17 3.97 1.52
CA ILE A 83 -2.39 5.00 0.50
C ILE A 83 -3.66 4.69 -0.32
N SER A 84 -3.84 3.42 -0.73
CA SER A 84 -5.04 2.98 -1.43
C SER A 84 -6.31 3.23 -0.62
N ASP A 85 -6.27 2.94 0.67
CA ASP A 85 -7.41 3.11 1.58
C ASP A 85 -7.74 4.59 1.79
N ILE A 86 -6.74 5.46 1.92
CA ILE A 86 -6.91 6.91 2.00
C ILE A 86 -7.58 7.46 0.73
N ILE A 87 -7.13 7.03 -0.45
CA ILE A 87 -7.72 7.45 -1.72
C ILE A 87 -9.17 6.98 -1.82
N HIS A 88 -9.45 5.74 -1.41
CA HIS A 88 -10.80 5.18 -1.40
C HIS A 88 -11.71 5.96 -0.42
N PHE A 89 -11.21 6.26 0.78
CA PHE A 89 -11.91 7.03 1.79
C PHE A 89 -12.24 8.44 1.31
N HIS A 90 -11.27 9.11 0.67
CA HIS A 90 -11.46 10.45 0.13
C HIS A 90 -12.55 10.48 -0.95
N LYS A 91 -12.56 9.49 -1.85
CA LYS A 91 -13.60 9.37 -2.89
C LYS A 91 -14.98 9.01 -2.34
N SER A 92 -15.04 8.38 -1.17
CA SER A 92 -16.29 7.93 -0.55
C SER A 92 -16.96 8.99 0.34
N GLN A 93 -16.35 10.17 0.52
CA GLN A 93 -16.91 11.25 1.33
C GLN A 93 -18.20 11.79 0.70
N LYS A 94 -19.34 11.58 1.38
CA LYS A 94 -20.62 12.18 0.99
C LYS A 94 -20.64 13.65 1.41
N GLN A 95 -20.92 14.55 0.48
CA GLN A 95 -21.14 15.96 0.78
C GLN A 95 -22.61 16.18 1.16
N TYR A 96 -22.89 16.38 2.45
CA TYR A 96 -24.23 16.73 2.91
C TYR A 96 -24.42 18.24 2.79
N LYS A 97 -25.33 18.67 1.93
CA LYS A 97 -25.73 20.07 1.84
C LYS A 97 -26.74 20.36 2.95
N TYR A 98 -26.29 21.00 4.02
CA TYR A 98 -27.19 21.50 5.05
C TYR A 98 -27.93 22.73 4.50
N ILE A 99 -29.23 22.58 4.29
CA ILE A 99 -30.13 23.71 4.05
C ILE A 99 -30.74 24.05 5.39
N TYR A 100 -30.59 25.30 5.83
CA TYR A 100 -31.26 25.77 7.03
C TYR A 100 -32.76 25.88 6.73
N THR A 101 -33.55 24.96 7.27
CA THR A 101 -35.01 25.01 7.25
C THR A 101 -35.46 25.45 8.64
N ALA A 102 -36.27 26.49 8.72
CA ALA A 102 -36.84 26.92 9.98
C ALA A 102 -37.81 25.84 10.51
N PRO A 103 -37.95 25.67 11.84
CA PRO A 103 -38.77 24.60 12.43
C PRO A 103 -40.23 24.58 11.97
N TRP A 104 -40.74 25.72 11.50
CA TRP A 104 -42.11 25.95 11.05
C TRP A 104 -42.32 25.82 9.53
N ASP A 105 -41.26 25.56 8.74
CA ASP A 105 -41.36 25.36 7.28
C ASP A 105 -41.49 23.87 6.86
N ILE A 106 -41.65 22.97 7.82
CA ILE A 106 -41.84 21.54 7.57
C ILE A 106 -43.35 21.31 7.34
N LYS A 107 -43.75 21.21 6.07
CA LYS A 107 -45.11 20.82 5.66
C LYS A 107 -45.30 19.30 5.74
#